data_AF-A0A3G3GLJ3-F1
#
_entry.id   AF-A0A3G3GLJ3-F1
#
_cell.length_a   1.000
_cell.length_b   1.000
_cell.length_c   1.000
_cell.angle_alpha   90.00
_cell.angle_beta   90.00
_cell.angle_gamma   90.00
#
_symmetry.space_group_name_H-M   'P 1'
#
loop_
_entity.id
_entity.type
_entity.pdbx_description
1 polymer ?
#
loop_
_entity_poly.entity_id
_entity_poly.type
_entity_poly.pdbx_seq_one_letter_code
_entity_poly.pdbx_strand_id
1 'polypeptide(L)'
;MSKILGFQIFDPQLLLIAIKLEHLRKMEELAIRKIEAENERRRLDLVIINDSLSHDIEFQKRFTNRFNELITEFTESCQKSTWQLDELKEFVSMALMLKMKVESYCNYRYIVPQTLQLYHNLQKLIDYGQGRLTKVGVNQELITFDLTDKARKKWENMKVPCFEAAFIDSKVIPYEILENQFNL
;
A
#
# COMPACT_ATOMS: atom_id res chain seq x y z
N MET A 1 33.72 -59.77 -5.56
CA MET A 1 34.21 -58.84 -6.61
C MET A 1 33.29 -57.64 -6.61
N SER A 2 33.82 -56.44 -6.42
CA SER A 2 32.99 -55.23 -6.25
C SER A 2 33.42 -54.15 -7.23
N LYS A 3 32.47 -53.57 -7.96
CA LYS A 3 32.69 -52.44 -8.87
C LYS A 3 32.30 -51.13 -8.19
N ILE A 4 33.19 -50.14 -8.19
CA ILE A 4 32.91 -48.78 -7.73
C ILE A 4 33.27 -47.83 -8.89
N LEU A 5 32.33 -46.98 -9.31
CA LEU A 5 32.49 -46.05 -10.43
C LEU A 5 33.04 -46.69 -11.73
N GLY A 6 32.73 -47.96 -11.97
CA GLY A 6 33.17 -48.69 -13.17
C GLY A 6 34.53 -49.40 -13.05
N PHE A 7 35.30 -49.17 -11.99
CA PHE A 7 36.60 -49.83 -11.78
C PHE A 7 36.47 -51.16 -11.02
N GLN A 8 37.28 -52.16 -11.40
CA GLN A 8 37.43 -53.41 -10.66
C GLN A 8 38.60 -53.28 -9.68
N ILE A 9 38.32 -53.40 -8.39
CA ILE A 9 39.34 -53.31 -7.33
C ILE A 9 39.55 -54.70 -6.73
N PHE A 10 40.80 -55.18 -6.78
CA PHE A 10 41.19 -56.52 -6.33
C PHE A 10 41.85 -56.53 -4.94
N ASP A 11 42.46 -55.41 -4.55
CA ASP A 11 43.08 -55.25 -3.22
C ASP A 11 42.00 -54.88 -2.17
N PRO A 12 41.84 -55.69 -1.09
CA PRO A 12 40.87 -55.43 -0.03
C PRO A 12 41.05 -54.09 0.69
N GLN A 13 42.29 -53.61 0.87
CA GLN A 13 42.56 -52.33 1.54
C GLN A 13 42.17 -51.15 0.64
N LEU A 14 42.52 -51.23 -0.65
CA LEU A 14 42.10 -50.22 -1.64
C LEU A 14 40.58 -50.20 -1.82
N LEU A 15 39.92 -51.36 -1.76
CA LEU A 15 38.47 -51.45 -1.82
C LEU A 15 37.82 -50.72 -0.63
N LEU A 16 38.35 -50.89 0.58
CA LEU A 16 37.83 -50.22 1.77
C LEU A 16 37.99 -48.69 1.69
N ILE A 17 39.13 -48.21 1.19
CA ILE A 17 39.39 -46.78 0.98
C ILE A 17 38.43 -46.23 -0.09
N ALA A 18 38.26 -46.94 -1.20
CA ALA A 18 37.36 -46.53 -2.28
C ALA A 18 35.89 -46.42 -1.82
N ILE A 19 35.42 -47.37 -0.98
CA ILE A 19 34.08 -47.31 -0.38
C ILE A 19 33.94 -46.06 0.51
N LYS A 20 34.94 -45.77 1.35
CA LYS A 20 34.93 -44.60 2.23
C LYS A 20 34.89 -43.30 1.44
N LEU A 21 35.71 -43.18 0.40
CA LEU A 21 35.75 -41.99 -0.46
C LEU A 21 34.43 -41.80 -1.22
N GLU A 22 33.84 -42.87 -1.76
CA GLU A 22 32.55 -42.79 -2.44
C GLU A 22 31.41 -42.40 -1.47
N HIS A 23 31.47 -42.88 -0.22
CA HIS A 23 30.52 -42.46 0.81
C HIS A 23 30.67 -40.98 1.14
N LEU A 24 31.89 -40.49 1.35
CA LEU A 24 32.16 -39.07 1.61
C LEU A 24 31.69 -38.19 0.46
N ARG A 25 32.00 -38.57 -0.79
CA ARG A 25 31.53 -37.88 -2.01
C ARG A 25 30.01 -37.76 -2.04
N LYS A 26 29.29 -38.85 -1.77
CA LYS A 26 27.82 -38.84 -1.71
C LYS A 26 27.29 -37.95 -0.58
N MET A 27 27.96 -37.92 0.57
CA MET A 27 27.57 -37.07 1.70
C MET A 27 27.77 -35.58 1.37
N GLU A 28 28.87 -35.22 0.70
CA GLU A 28 29.12 -33.86 0.20
C GLU A 28 28.11 -33.44 -0.88
N GLU A 29 27.82 -34.32 -1.85
CA GLU A 29 26.78 -34.06 -2.86
C GLU A 29 25.41 -33.82 -2.22
N LEU A 30 25.05 -34.60 -1.19
CA LEU A 30 23.82 -34.39 -0.44
C LEU A 30 23.84 -33.08 0.35
N ALA A 31 24.98 -32.68 0.91
CA ALA A 31 25.11 -31.40 1.60
C ALA A 31 24.94 -30.22 0.65
N ILE A 32 25.57 -30.27 -0.54
CA ILE A 32 25.42 -29.26 -1.59
C ILE A 32 23.96 -29.15 -2.02
N ARG A 33 23.31 -30.28 -2.33
CA ARG A 33 21.88 -30.28 -2.73
C ARG A 33 20.97 -29.71 -1.66
N LYS A 34 21.26 -29.95 -0.38
CA LYS A 34 20.50 -29.35 0.74
C LYS A 34 20.64 -27.83 0.75
N ILE A 35 21.86 -27.32 0.59
CA ILE A 35 22.14 -25.88 0.54
C ILE A 35 21.47 -25.24 -0.68
N GLU A 36 21.56 -25.86 -1.86
CA GLU A 36 20.90 -25.37 -3.08
C GLU A 36 19.38 -25.32 -2.92
N ALA A 37 18.77 -26.37 -2.36
CA ALA A 37 17.33 -26.40 -2.10
C ALA A 37 16.90 -25.34 -1.09
N GLU A 38 17.71 -25.07 -0.06
CA GLU A 38 17.44 -24.00 0.91
C GLU A 38 17.58 -22.61 0.29
N ASN A 39 18.61 -22.40 -0.54
CA ASN A 39 18.79 -21.15 -1.27
C ASN A 39 17.63 -20.88 -2.24
N GLU A 40 17.14 -21.91 -2.94
CA GLU A 40 15.99 -21.78 -3.83
C GLU A 40 14.72 -21.43 -3.05
N ARG A 41 14.49 -22.05 -1.89
CA ARG A 41 13.37 -21.68 -1.00
C ARG A 41 13.45 -20.22 -0.56
N ARG A 42 14.62 -19.77 -0.08
CA ARG A 42 14.83 -18.36 0.30
C ARG A 42 14.59 -17.41 -0.87
N ARG A 43 14.99 -17.80 -2.08
CA ARG A 43 14.72 -17.01 -3.29
C ARG A 43 13.22 -16.87 -3.55
N LEU A 44 12.47 -17.96 -3.46
CA LEU A 44 11.02 -17.95 -3.65
C LEU A 44 10.31 -17.10 -2.59
N ASP A 45 10.72 -17.21 -1.32
CA ASP A 45 10.16 -16.41 -0.23
C ASP A 45 10.37 -14.89 -0.48
N LEU A 46 11.56 -14.51 -0.93
CA LEU A 46 11.86 -13.12 -1.30
C LEU A 46 11.00 -12.61 -2.47
N VAL A 47 10.75 -13.45 -3.48
CA VAL A 47 9.86 -13.10 -4.60
C VAL A 47 8.44 -12.87 -4.10
N ILE A 48 7.91 -13.75 -3.25
CA ILE A 48 6.56 -13.63 -2.68
C ILE A 48 6.42 -12.33 -1.87
N ILE A 49 7.41 -12.01 -1.03
CA ILE A 49 7.42 -10.77 -0.24
C ILE A 49 7.44 -9.55 -1.17
N ASN A 50 8.28 -9.56 -2.20
CA ASN A 50 8.39 -8.46 -3.14
C ASN A 50 7.09 -8.23 -3.93
N ASP A 51 6.43 -9.30 -4.38
CA ASP A 51 5.14 -9.21 -5.06
C ASP A 51 4.05 -8.64 -4.13
N SER A 52 4.04 -9.05 -2.87
CA SER A 52 3.11 -8.52 -1.86
C SER A 52 3.31 -7.03 -1.61
N LEU A 53 4.57 -6.58 -1.48
CA LEU A 53 4.92 -5.17 -1.30
C LEU A 53 4.56 -4.33 -2.53
N SER A 54 4.86 -4.84 -3.73
CA SER A 54 4.50 -4.18 -4.99
C SER A 54 2.99 -3.94 -5.09
N HIS A 55 2.20 -4.96 -4.76
CA HIS A 55 0.74 -4.85 -4.77
C HIS A 55 0.22 -3.80 -3.77
N ASP A 56 0.86 -3.68 -2.61
CA ASP A 56 0.49 -2.71 -1.60
C ASP A 56 0.75 -1.27 -2.04
N ILE A 57 1.92 -1.02 -2.64
CA ILE A 57 2.29 0.27 -3.21
C ILE A 57 1.31 0.70 -4.31
N GLU A 58 0.86 -0.25 -5.14
CA GLU A 58 -0.13 0.04 -6.18
C GLU A 58 -1.48 0.48 -5.58
N PHE A 59 -1.94 -0.18 -4.52
CA PHE A 59 -3.19 0.21 -3.84
C PHE A 59 -3.10 1.61 -3.25
N GLN A 60 -2.01 1.90 -2.54
CA GLN A 60 -1.75 3.21 -1.95
C GLN A 60 -1.78 4.32 -3.01
N LYS A 61 -1.07 4.11 -4.13
CA LYS A 61 -1.07 5.04 -5.27
C LYS A 61 -2.47 5.27 -5.83
N ARG A 62 -3.30 4.23 -5.96
CA ARG A 62 -4.68 4.36 -6.46
C ARG A 62 -5.53 5.26 -5.57
N PHE A 63 -5.39 5.17 -4.25
CA PHE A 63 -6.11 6.05 -3.32
C PHE A 63 -5.66 7.51 -3.44
N THR A 64 -4.34 7.75 -3.43
CA THR A 64 -3.77 9.08 -3.58
C THR A 64 -4.19 9.72 -4.90
N ASN A 65 -4.09 8.99 -6.01
CA ASN A 65 -4.48 9.47 -7.34
C ASN A 65 -5.96 9.80 -7.38
N ARG A 66 -6.83 8.89 -6.92
CA ARG A 66 -8.28 9.13 -6.96
C ARG A 66 -8.70 10.34 -6.13
N PHE A 67 -8.06 10.57 -4.99
CA PHE A 67 -8.31 11.78 -4.21
C PHE A 67 -7.84 13.05 -4.93
N ASN A 68 -6.63 13.03 -5.50
CA ASN A 68 -6.10 14.18 -6.24
C ASN A 68 -6.93 14.50 -7.49
N GLU A 69 -7.52 13.49 -8.13
CA GLU A 69 -8.54 13.64 -9.18
C GLU A 69 -9.79 14.33 -8.65
N LEU A 70 -10.37 13.87 -7.54
CA LEU A 70 -11.55 14.50 -6.93
C LEU A 70 -11.32 15.98 -6.59
N ILE A 71 -10.14 16.32 -6.05
CA ILE A 71 -9.77 17.72 -5.79
C ILE A 71 -9.72 18.51 -7.10
N THR A 72 -9.16 17.93 -8.16
CA THR A 72 -9.06 18.57 -9.47
C THR A 72 -10.46 18.79 -10.07
N GLU A 73 -11.28 17.74 -10.15
CA GLU A 73 -12.68 17.78 -10.61
C GLU A 73 -13.47 18.86 -9.87
N PHE A 74 -13.30 18.95 -8.54
CA PHE A 74 -13.94 19.97 -7.71
C PHE A 74 -13.48 21.39 -8.07
N THR A 75 -12.16 21.62 -8.14
CA THR A 75 -11.60 22.95 -8.42
C THR A 75 -11.89 23.43 -9.84
N GLU A 76 -11.92 22.53 -10.83
CA GLU A 76 -12.24 22.83 -12.22
C GLU A 76 -13.73 23.08 -12.41
N SER A 77 -14.58 22.25 -11.83
CA SER A 77 -16.03 22.42 -11.95
C SER A 77 -16.52 23.68 -11.23
N CYS A 78 -15.81 24.15 -10.20
CA CYS A 78 -16.07 25.47 -9.64
C CYS A 78 -15.75 26.64 -10.61
N GLN A 79 -14.90 26.46 -11.63
CA GLN A 79 -14.73 27.47 -12.69
C GLN A 79 -16.00 27.64 -13.53
N LYS A 80 -16.80 26.59 -13.67
CA LYS A 80 -18.06 26.61 -14.43
C LYS A 80 -19.19 27.37 -13.70
N SER A 81 -18.93 27.90 -12.50
CA SER A 81 -19.80 28.78 -11.70
C SER A 81 -21.11 28.17 -11.17
N THR A 82 -21.67 27.15 -11.84
CA THR A 82 -22.91 26.46 -11.45
C THR A 82 -22.74 24.95 -11.50
N TRP A 83 -23.15 24.26 -10.45
CA TRP A 83 -23.27 22.81 -10.39
C TRP A 83 -24.74 22.44 -10.29
N GLN A 84 -25.12 21.32 -10.88
CA GLN A 84 -26.41 20.72 -10.57
C GLN A 84 -26.37 20.11 -9.17
N LEU A 85 -27.50 20.17 -8.46
CA LEU A 85 -27.63 19.58 -7.14
C LEU A 85 -27.25 18.08 -7.14
N ASP A 86 -27.66 17.36 -8.17
CA ASP A 86 -27.39 15.92 -8.30
C ASP A 86 -25.92 15.62 -8.62
N GLU A 87 -25.24 16.47 -9.40
CA GLU A 87 -23.77 16.39 -9.60
C GLU A 87 -23.03 16.55 -8.26
N LEU A 88 -23.45 17.48 -7.40
CA LEU A 88 -22.84 17.65 -6.09
C LEU A 88 -23.11 16.44 -5.17
N LYS A 89 -24.32 15.86 -5.21
CA LYS A 89 -24.63 14.64 -4.44
C LYS A 89 -23.77 13.47 -4.89
N GLU A 90 -23.63 13.28 -6.20
CA GLU A 90 -22.78 12.23 -6.79
C GLU A 90 -21.32 12.43 -6.37
N PHE A 91 -20.81 13.65 -6.47
CA PHE A 91 -19.47 14.00 -6.02
C PHE A 91 -19.22 13.68 -4.55
N VAL A 92 -20.14 14.09 -3.66
CA VAL A 92 -20.04 13.79 -2.21
C VAL A 92 -20.11 12.29 -1.95
N SER A 93 -20.97 11.56 -2.67
CA SER A 93 -21.06 10.10 -2.59
C SER A 93 -19.74 9.42 -3.00
N MET A 94 -19.12 9.87 -4.10
CA MET A 94 -17.81 9.36 -4.53
C MET A 94 -16.72 9.63 -3.49
N ALA A 95 -16.70 10.81 -2.88
CA ALA A 95 -15.76 11.15 -1.82
C ALA A 95 -15.96 10.27 -0.57
N LEU A 96 -17.21 10.06 -0.15
CA LEU A 96 -17.55 9.15 0.95
C LEU A 96 -17.11 7.70 0.68
N MET A 97 -17.38 7.20 -0.53
CA MET A 97 -16.94 5.87 -0.93
C MET A 97 -15.42 5.73 -0.90
N LEU A 98 -14.69 6.72 -1.38
CA LEU A 98 -13.23 6.73 -1.31
C LEU A 98 -12.76 6.70 0.16
N LYS A 99 -13.40 7.48 1.03
CA LYS A 99 -13.07 7.54 2.45
C LYS A 99 -13.24 6.18 3.12
N MET A 100 -14.36 5.51 2.89
CA MET A 100 -14.61 4.16 3.41
C MET A 100 -13.58 3.14 2.91
N LYS A 101 -13.16 3.23 1.64
CA LYS A 101 -12.11 2.35 1.10
C LYS A 101 -10.76 2.59 1.76
N VAL A 102 -10.39 3.86 2.00
CA VAL A 102 -9.18 4.22 2.74
C VAL A 102 -9.24 3.69 4.17
N GLU A 103 -10.37 3.85 4.87
CA GLU A 103 -10.56 3.30 6.23
C GLU A 103 -10.43 1.78 6.26
N SER A 104 -11.07 1.09 5.32
CA SER A 104 -10.99 -0.37 5.20
C SER A 104 -9.56 -0.85 4.97
N TYR A 105 -8.84 -0.18 4.06
CA TYR A 105 -7.43 -0.48 3.80
C TYR A 105 -6.54 -0.21 5.03
N CYS A 106 -6.75 0.92 5.70
CA CYS A 106 -6.02 1.27 6.93
C CYS A 106 -6.27 0.23 8.03
N ASN A 107 -7.52 -0.17 8.25
CA ASN A 107 -7.87 -1.21 9.22
C ASN A 107 -7.20 -2.55 8.89
N TYR A 108 -7.18 -2.95 7.61
CA TYR A 108 -6.51 -4.16 7.16
C TYR A 108 -4.99 -4.13 7.40
N ARG A 109 -4.38 -2.94 7.31
CA ARG A 109 -2.94 -2.72 7.53
C ARG A 109 -2.59 -2.25 8.95
N TYR A 110 -3.55 -2.21 9.88
CA TYR A 110 -3.38 -1.68 11.24
C TYR A 110 -2.83 -0.24 11.29
N ILE A 111 -3.19 0.57 10.28
CA ILE A 111 -2.87 2.00 10.21
C ILE A 111 -4.05 2.77 10.81
N VAL A 112 -3.77 3.77 11.65
CA VAL A 112 -4.81 4.67 12.18
C VAL A 112 -5.17 5.70 11.08
N PRO A 113 -6.38 5.71 10.49
CA PRO A 113 -6.72 6.58 9.36
C PRO A 113 -6.51 8.07 9.65
N GLN A 114 -6.74 8.50 10.89
CA GLN A 114 -6.63 9.88 11.34
C GLN A 114 -5.19 10.40 11.34
N THR A 115 -4.17 9.56 11.16
CA THR A 115 -2.79 10.05 11.00
C THR A 115 -2.49 10.49 9.56
N LEU A 116 -3.33 10.09 8.60
CA LEU A 116 -3.13 10.35 7.18
C LEU A 116 -3.66 11.72 6.77
N GLN A 117 -2.83 12.52 6.10
CA GLN A 117 -3.24 13.79 5.50
C GLN A 117 -4.36 13.58 4.46
N LEU A 118 -4.27 12.49 3.69
CA LEU A 118 -5.28 12.08 2.71
C LEU A 118 -6.67 11.97 3.36
N TYR A 119 -6.75 11.28 4.50
CA TYR A 119 -7.99 11.07 5.22
C TYR A 119 -8.61 12.39 5.70
N HIS A 120 -7.79 13.25 6.31
CA HIS A 120 -8.25 14.56 6.77
C HIS A 120 -8.71 15.48 5.66
N ASN A 121 -7.97 15.54 4.56
CA ASN A 121 -8.33 16.40 3.44
C ASN A 121 -9.60 15.90 2.74
N LEU A 122 -9.79 14.58 2.66
CA LEU A 122 -11.00 13.97 2.16
C LEU A 122 -12.20 14.25 3.07
N GLN A 123 -12.04 14.18 4.39
CA GLN A 123 -13.09 14.58 5.33
C GLN A 123 -13.50 16.05 5.16
N LYS A 124 -12.53 16.97 5.05
CA LYS A 124 -12.80 18.40 4.80
C LYS A 124 -13.59 18.62 3.51
N LEU A 125 -13.29 17.87 2.46
CA LEU A 125 -13.97 17.94 1.17
C LEU A 125 -15.44 17.48 1.30
N ILE A 126 -15.67 16.38 2.02
CA ILE A 126 -17.01 15.84 2.31
C ILE A 126 -17.82 16.84 3.14
N ASP A 127 -17.26 17.34 4.23
CA ASP A 127 -17.91 18.30 5.13
C ASP A 127 -18.31 19.57 4.36
N TYR A 128 -17.44 20.05 3.48
CA TYR A 128 -17.73 21.20 2.62
C TYR A 128 -18.91 20.92 1.68
N GLY A 129 -18.91 19.78 0.98
CA GLY A 129 -19.98 19.40 0.07
C GLY A 129 -21.33 19.19 0.78
N GLN A 130 -21.34 18.47 1.90
CA GLN A 130 -22.54 18.26 2.71
C GLN A 130 -23.06 19.57 3.32
N GLY A 131 -22.17 20.43 3.81
CA GLY A 131 -22.49 21.76 4.30
C GLY A 131 -23.08 22.68 3.23
N ARG A 132 -22.87 22.39 1.94
CA ARG A 132 -23.51 23.08 0.83
C ARG A 132 -24.86 22.49 0.50
N LEU A 133 -24.97 21.15 0.42
CA LEU A 133 -26.24 20.45 0.20
C LEU A 133 -27.32 20.84 1.22
N THR A 134 -26.94 21.01 2.50
CA THR A 134 -27.86 21.40 3.57
C THR A 134 -28.35 22.84 3.50
N LYS A 135 -27.62 23.72 2.80
CA LYS A 135 -27.98 25.15 2.65
C LYS A 135 -28.83 25.42 1.41
N VAL A 136 -29.01 24.42 0.56
CA VAL A 136 -29.82 24.53 -0.66
C VAL A 136 -31.30 24.54 -0.27
N GLY A 137 -32.05 25.51 -0.80
CA GLY A 137 -33.50 25.58 -0.61
C GLY A 137 -34.20 24.40 -1.29
N VAL A 138 -35.40 24.03 -0.80
CA VAL A 138 -36.16 22.83 -1.24
C VAL A 138 -36.42 22.77 -2.75
N ASN A 139 -36.33 23.91 -3.46
CA ASN A 139 -36.60 24.03 -4.90
C ASN A 139 -35.39 24.53 -5.73
N GLN A 140 -34.16 24.44 -5.22
CA GLN A 140 -32.97 24.85 -5.97
C GLN A 140 -32.32 23.66 -6.66
N GLU A 141 -32.31 23.67 -7.99
CA GLU A 141 -31.65 22.64 -8.81
C GLU A 141 -30.19 22.97 -9.10
N LEU A 142 -29.81 24.25 -8.97
CA LEU A 142 -28.48 24.77 -9.25
C LEU A 142 -27.82 25.37 -8.01
N ILE A 143 -26.56 25.02 -7.80
CA ILE A 143 -25.70 25.50 -6.73
C ILE A 143 -24.59 26.33 -7.34
N THR A 144 -24.46 27.57 -6.89
CA THR A 144 -23.34 28.42 -7.27
C THR A 144 -22.20 28.29 -6.26
N PHE A 145 -21.00 28.05 -6.77
CA PHE A 145 -19.79 28.03 -5.98
C PHE A 145 -18.98 29.28 -6.31
N ASP A 146 -18.98 30.25 -5.39
CA ASP A 146 -18.02 31.35 -5.45
C ASP A 146 -16.75 30.92 -4.71
N LEU A 147 -15.84 30.25 -5.43
CA LEU A 147 -14.48 30.02 -4.98
C LEU A 147 -13.59 31.15 -5.47
N THR A 148 -13.29 32.11 -4.60
CA THR A 148 -12.22 33.08 -4.86
C THR A 148 -10.92 32.35 -5.23
N ASP A 149 -10.04 33.00 -6.01
CA ASP A 149 -8.74 32.43 -6.38
C ASP A 149 -7.93 31.93 -5.17
N LYS A 150 -8.07 32.63 -4.03
CA LYS A 150 -7.44 32.24 -2.76
C LYS A 150 -8.02 30.94 -2.21
N ALA A 151 -9.35 30.77 -2.25
CA ALA A 151 -10.01 29.56 -1.82
C ALA A 151 -9.70 28.38 -2.75
N ARG A 152 -9.64 28.61 -4.07
CA ARG A 152 -9.22 27.60 -5.05
C ARG A 152 -7.81 27.10 -4.78
N LYS A 153 -6.83 28.01 -4.68
CA LYS A 153 -5.43 27.66 -4.35
C LYS A 153 -5.34 26.88 -3.04
N LYS A 154 -6.18 27.22 -2.04
CA LYS A 154 -6.24 26.48 -0.78
C LYS A 154 -6.64 25.03 -0.99
N TRP A 155 -7.62 24.75 -1.85
CA TRP A 155 -8.05 23.38 -2.17
C TRP A 155 -7.02 22.63 -3.04
N GLU A 156 -6.43 23.28 -4.03
CA GLU A 156 -5.35 22.69 -4.82
C GLU A 156 -4.16 22.26 -3.95
N ASN A 157 -3.82 23.08 -2.94
CA ASN A 157 -2.78 22.75 -1.96
C ASN A 157 -3.15 21.61 -0.99
N MET A 158 -4.39 21.11 -1.02
CA MET A 158 -4.79 19.92 -0.25
C MET A 158 -4.46 18.62 -0.98
N LYS A 159 -4.00 18.66 -2.23
CA LYS A 159 -3.48 17.47 -2.92
C LYS A 159 -2.36 16.83 -2.09
N VAL A 160 -2.37 15.50 -2.03
CA VAL A 160 -1.36 14.75 -1.28
C VAL A 160 -0.34 14.13 -2.24
N PRO A 161 0.95 14.15 -1.91
CA PRO A 161 2.00 13.59 -2.77
C PRO A 161 2.01 12.06 -2.77
N CYS A 162 1.68 11.44 -1.64
CA CYS A 162 1.62 9.98 -1.47
C CYS A 162 0.63 9.63 -0.34
N PHE A 163 0.42 8.33 -0.12
CA PHE A 163 -0.55 7.84 0.84
C PHE A 163 -0.09 8.08 2.28
N GLU A 164 1.20 7.90 2.55
CA GLU A 164 1.85 7.99 3.86
C GLU A 164 2.07 9.44 4.33
N ALA A 165 1.66 10.42 3.54
CA ALA A 165 1.76 11.82 3.94
C ALA A 165 1.02 12.03 5.26
N ALA A 166 1.77 12.39 6.31
CA ALA A 166 1.24 12.59 7.64
C ALA A 166 0.44 13.90 7.73
N PHE A 167 -0.65 13.89 8.49
CA PHE A 167 -1.35 15.12 8.83
C PHE A 167 -0.55 15.92 9.86
N ILE A 168 0.13 16.98 9.40
CA ILE A 168 0.84 17.90 10.28
C ILE A 168 -0.15 18.98 10.74
N ASP A 169 -0.99 18.65 11.72
CA ASP A 169 -1.50 19.70 12.60
C ASP A 169 -0.41 20.03 13.61
N SER A 170 -0.06 21.31 13.76
CA SER A 170 1.00 21.78 14.66
C SER A 170 0.73 21.51 16.16
N LYS A 171 -0.34 20.78 16.47
CA LYS A 171 -0.76 20.36 17.82
C LYS A 171 -0.76 18.85 18.03
N VAL A 172 -0.50 18.03 17.00
CA VAL A 172 -0.67 16.57 17.08
C VAL A 172 0.55 15.82 16.54
N ILE A 173 1.75 16.09 17.04
CA ILE A 173 2.91 15.19 16.91
C ILE A 173 3.86 15.47 18.10
N PRO A 174 4.48 14.50 18.81
CA PRO A 174 4.23 13.04 18.95
C PRO A 174 4.37 12.51 20.41
N TYR A 175 3.47 11.67 20.92
CA TYR A 175 3.84 10.78 22.03
C TYR A 175 3.31 9.34 21.92
N GLU A 176 2.31 9.05 21.07
CA GLU A 176 1.69 7.72 21.08
C GLU A 176 2.15 6.77 19.96
N ILE A 177 2.96 7.21 19.01
CA ILE A 177 3.40 6.35 17.89
C ILE A 177 4.68 5.54 18.21
N LEU A 178 5.40 5.86 19.30
CA LEU A 178 6.64 5.15 19.65
C LEU A 178 6.49 4.06 20.73
N GLU A 179 5.39 4.02 21.51
CA GLU A 179 5.28 3.05 22.61
C GLU A 179 4.65 1.70 22.22
N ASN A 180 3.98 1.59 21.07
CA ASN A 180 3.32 0.34 20.67
C ASN A 180 4.19 -0.63 19.84
N GLN A 181 5.49 -0.35 19.65
CA GLN A 181 6.41 -1.27 18.95
C GLN A 181 7.47 -1.94 19.84
N PHE A 182 7.51 -1.65 21.14
CA PHE A 182 8.52 -2.22 22.06
C PHE A 182 7.96 -2.99 23.27
N ASN A 183 6.65 -3.20 23.35
CA ASN A 183 6.05 -4.05 24.38
C ASN A 183 5.42 -5.29 23.76
N LEU A 184 6.27 -6.26 23.37
CA LEU A 184 5.96 -7.71 23.32
C LEU A 184 7.28 -8.50 23.32
#